data_AF-A0A9D5M7S2-F1
#
_entry.id   AF-A0A9D5M7S2-F1
#
_cell.length_a   1.000
_cell.length_b   1.000
_cell.length_c   1.000
_cell.angle_alpha   90.00
_cell.angle_beta   90.00
_cell.angle_gamma   90.00
#
_symmetry.space_group_name_H-M   'P 1'
#
loop_
_entity.id
_entity.type
_entity.pdbx_description
1 polymer ?
#
loop_
_entity_poly.entity_id
_entity_poly.type
_entity_poly.pdbx_seq_one_letter_code
_entity_poly.pdbx_strand_id
1 'polypeptide(L)'
;MNDYTGGTGMITTICLNPCFDKTVEVDSLEVGQVNRTREARVDLGGKGINVAVVASRLGLEVQCIGIMGENGAEELSRLMDAEGLNHEFLTIPGRVRTNMKICSGDGKGVTELNEPGEPLDAETLKRFTALAEEKTKDSDMVVLTGSLPPGCPEGTYRDLMLALKGKKCILDSEGKELELGAREARPFLIKPNLREMERTLGMELRTMRSIRDAALIFLRLGVEHAVVSMGAMGAMYVSTRETLFSPALRVTTKSTVGAGDAMIGGMLLGYQREGSMARAFRYGMAAGAASVMTAGTQLIIPSDFERLLDQVRIQEV
;
A
#
# COMPACT_ATOMS: atom_id res chain seq x y z
N MET A 1 9.02 -31.01 6.74
CA MET A 1 9.69 -30.51 5.54
C MET A 1 8.73 -30.72 4.39
N ASN A 2 7.98 -29.68 4.03
CA ASN A 2 7.22 -29.65 2.79
C ASN A 2 8.00 -28.75 1.84
N ASP A 3 8.69 -29.37 0.87
CA ASP A 3 9.27 -28.66 -0.27
C ASP A 3 8.12 -28.20 -1.17
N TYR A 4 7.61 -27.02 -0.87
CA TYR A 4 6.77 -26.26 -1.79
C TYR A 4 7.71 -25.47 -2.70
N THR A 5 7.92 -25.96 -3.92
CA THR A 5 8.50 -25.20 -5.03
C THR A 5 7.44 -24.26 -5.64
N GLY A 6 6.75 -23.49 -4.79
CA GLY A 6 5.91 -22.37 -5.23
C GLY A 6 6.85 -21.27 -5.70
N GLY A 7 6.70 -20.85 -6.96
CA GLY A 7 7.64 -19.97 -7.67
C GLY A 7 8.22 -18.86 -6.79
N THR A 8 9.55 -18.82 -6.73
CA THR A 8 10.37 -17.77 -6.11
C THR A 8 10.33 -16.51 -6.97
N GLY A 9 9.12 -16.07 -7.34
CA GLY A 9 8.94 -14.93 -8.22
C GLY A 9 9.25 -13.65 -7.47
N MET A 10 10.20 -12.86 -7.98
CA MET A 10 10.50 -11.52 -7.46
C MET A 10 9.22 -10.68 -7.46
N ILE A 11 8.99 -9.89 -6.42
CA ILE A 11 7.89 -8.92 -6.38
C ILE A 11 8.45 -7.54 -6.67
N THR A 12 7.76 -6.76 -7.51
CA THR A 12 8.09 -5.34 -7.69
C THR A 12 6.98 -4.47 -7.13
N THR A 13 7.34 -3.47 -6.33
CA THR A 13 6.42 -2.38 -5.96
C THR A 13 6.76 -1.12 -6.74
N ILE A 14 5.74 -0.35 -7.10
CA ILE A 14 5.87 0.95 -7.79
C ILE A 14 5.49 2.05 -6.82
N CYS A 15 6.39 3.01 -6.62
CA CYS A 15 6.17 4.21 -5.82
C CYS A 15 6.44 5.48 -6.64
N LEU A 16 5.38 6.07 -7.20
CA LEU A 16 5.51 7.29 -8.03
C LEU A 16 5.64 8.57 -7.20
N ASN A 17 5.25 8.54 -5.93
CA ASN A 17 5.21 9.73 -5.06
C ASN A 17 5.80 9.48 -3.66
N PRO A 18 7.08 9.07 -3.56
CA PRO A 18 7.75 8.81 -2.30
C PRO A 18 7.85 10.07 -1.44
N CYS A 19 8.00 9.89 -0.13
CA CYS A 19 8.06 10.99 0.81
C CYS A 19 8.94 10.70 2.03
N PHE A 20 9.36 11.76 2.69
CA PHE A 20 9.76 11.70 4.09
C PHE A 20 8.52 11.86 4.98
N ASP A 21 8.23 10.86 5.80
CA ASP A 21 7.20 10.97 6.84
C ASP A 21 7.85 11.56 8.10
N LYS A 22 7.62 12.86 8.34
CA LYS A 22 8.13 13.59 9.50
C LYS A 22 7.09 13.63 10.60
N THR A 23 7.35 12.96 11.71
CA THR A 23 6.50 13.00 12.90
C THR A 23 7.10 13.92 13.94
N VAL A 24 6.28 14.83 14.49
CA VAL A 24 6.68 15.75 15.57
C VAL A 24 5.72 15.65 16.74
N GLU A 25 6.25 15.79 17.96
CA GLU A 25 5.46 15.80 19.18
C GLU A 25 5.38 17.21 19.77
N VAL A 26 4.16 17.64 20.12
CA VAL A 26 3.89 18.94 20.76
C VAL A 26 2.96 18.75 21.97
N ASP A 27 3.04 19.64 22.95
CA ASP A 27 2.15 19.64 24.13
C ASP A 27 0.69 19.82 23.71
N SER A 28 0.45 20.88 22.95
CA SER A 28 -0.80 21.19 22.27
C SER A 28 -0.48 21.85 20.93
N LEU A 29 -1.33 21.63 19.93
CA LEU A 29 -1.26 22.34 18.65
C LEU A 29 -2.08 23.62 18.71
N GLU A 30 -1.40 24.76 18.81
CA GLU A 30 -2.00 26.09 18.89
C GLU A 30 -2.00 26.77 17.51
N VAL A 31 -3.18 26.85 16.88
CA VAL A 31 -3.35 27.47 15.55
C VAL A 31 -3.07 28.98 15.62
N GLY A 32 -2.25 29.49 14.70
CA GLY A 32 -1.86 30.89 14.66
C GLY A 32 -0.74 31.29 15.64
N GLN A 33 -0.18 30.33 16.38
CA GLN A 33 0.89 30.54 17.34
C GLN A 33 2.18 29.80 16.96
N VAL A 34 3.29 30.17 17.61
CA VAL A 34 4.54 29.42 17.51
C VAL A 34 4.45 28.16 18.36
N ASN A 35 4.57 27.00 17.72
CA ASN A 35 4.57 25.70 18.37
C ASN A 35 6.02 25.17 18.43
N ARG A 36 6.48 24.74 19.62
CA ARG A 36 7.81 24.14 19.81
C ARG A 36 7.67 22.64 19.96
N THR A 37 8.41 21.89 19.16
CA THR A 37 8.40 20.42 19.18
C THR A 37 9.25 19.90 20.34
N ARG A 38 8.76 18.88 21.04
CA ARG A 38 9.54 18.11 22.02
C ARG A 38 10.50 17.14 21.34
N GLU A 39 9.97 16.43 20.35
CA GLU A 39 10.68 15.42 19.57
C GLU A 39 10.31 15.57 18.09
N ALA A 40 11.23 15.17 17.22
CA ALA A 40 11.02 15.08 15.79
C ALA A 40 11.73 13.83 15.26
N ARG A 41 11.01 13.07 14.44
CA ARG A 41 11.48 11.86 13.77
C ARG A 41 11.17 11.97 12.28
N VAL A 42 12.10 11.51 11.45
CA VAL A 42 11.91 11.41 10.01
C VAL A 42 12.01 9.95 9.63
N ASP A 43 11.02 9.50 8.87
CA ASP A 43 10.94 8.14 8.39
C ASP A 43 10.82 8.07 6.88
N LEU A 44 11.16 6.89 6.36
CA LEU A 44 10.85 6.47 5.02
C LEU A 44 9.33 6.35 4.83
N GLY A 45 8.79 6.97 3.79
CA GLY A 45 7.37 6.96 3.49
C GLY A 45 7.04 6.86 2.01
N GLY A 46 5.80 6.44 1.74
CA GLY A 46 5.27 6.19 0.41
C GLY A 46 4.70 4.79 0.32
N LYS A 47 3.44 4.64 -0.12
CA LYS A 47 2.73 3.35 -0.06
C LYS A 47 3.50 2.20 -0.71
N GLY A 48 4.08 2.43 -1.90
CA GLY A 48 4.87 1.40 -2.61
C GLY A 48 6.12 0.98 -1.85
N ILE A 49 6.77 1.93 -1.16
CA ILE A 49 7.91 1.66 -0.29
C ILE A 49 7.45 0.89 0.95
N ASN A 50 6.35 1.31 1.59
CA ASN A 50 5.79 0.62 2.76
C ASN A 50 5.46 -0.85 2.46
N VAL A 51 4.86 -1.14 1.31
CA VAL A 51 4.61 -2.52 0.86
C VAL A 51 5.93 -3.29 0.73
N ALA A 52 6.96 -2.69 0.12
CA ALA A 52 8.27 -3.32 -0.03
C ALA A 52 8.95 -3.60 1.32
N VAL A 53 8.94 -2.64 2.25
CA VAL A 53 9.47 -2.84 3.62
C VAL A 53 8.78 -4.01 4.30
N VAL A 54 7.43 -4.04 4.28
CA VAL A 54 6.68 -5.13 4.91
C VAL A 54 7.00 -6.47 4.25
N ALA A 55 6.97 -6.54 2.92
CA ALA A 55 7.26 -7.75 2.18
C ALA A 55 8.68 -8.27 2.48
N SER A 56 9.68 -7.39 2.44
CA SER A 56 11.08 -7.70 2.75
C SER A 56 11.25 -8.25 4.17
N ARG A 57 10.68 -7.56 5.17
CA ARG A 57 10.74 -7.99 6.57
C ARG A 57 10.03 -9.33 6.84
N LEU A 58 9.05 -9.68 6.01
CA LEU A 58 8.36 -10.97 6.02
C LEU A 58 9.12 -12.07 5.24
N GLY A 59 10.30 -11.76 4.70
CA GLY A 59 11.21 -12.69 4.04
C GLY A 59 10.95 -12.86 2.54
N LEU A 60 10.24 -11.92 1.90
CA LEU A 60 10.02 -11.94 0.46
C LEU A 60 11.16 -11.25 -0.29
N GLU A 61 11.50 -11.80 -1.45
CA GLU A 61 12.36 -11.12 -2.41
C GLU A 61 11.56 -10.03 -3.14
N VAL A 62 11.87 -8.78 -2.82
CA VAL A 62 11.13 -7.62 -3.31
C VAL A 62 12.08 -6.51 -3.73
N GLN A 63 11.72 -5.83 -4.80
CA GLN A 63 12.32 -4.56 -5.19
C GLN A 63 11.28 -3.45 -5.23
N CYS A 64 11.71 -2.22 -4.96
CA CYS A 64 10.88 -1.02 -5.08
C CYS A 64 11.42 -0.12 -6.19
N ILE A 65 10.61 0.15 -7.20
CA ILE A 65 10.96 1.11 -8.26
C ILE A 65 10.07 2.34 -8.21
N GLY A 66 10.57 3.47 -8.68
CA GLY A 66 9.77 4.69 -8.61
C GLY A 66 10.37 5.92 -9.29
N ILE A 67 9.82 7.07 -8.93
CA ILE A 67 10.29 8.39 -9.34
C ILE A 67 10.48 9.22 -8.08
N MET A 68 11.59 9.95 -7.96
CA MET A 68 11.82 10.85 -6.83
C MET A 68 12.53 12.15 -7.25
N GLY A 69 12.32 13.22 -6.49
CA GLY A 69 13.06 14.47 -6.68
C GLY A 69 14.53 14.32 -6.28
N GLU A 70 15.42 15.00 -7.01
CA GLU A 70 16.87 15.00 -6.76
C GLU A 70 17.24 15.50 -5.36
N ASN A 71 16.51 16.49 -4.86
CA ASN A 71 16.75 17.07 -3.54
C ASN A 71 16.13 16.15 -2.47
N GLY A 72 16.97 15.35 -1.83
CA GLY A 72 16.58 14.33 -0.85
C GLY A 72 16.73 12.90 -1.33
N ALA A 73 17.08 12.68 -2.61
CA ALA A 73 17.25 11.34 -3.17
C ALA A 73 18.29 10.49 -2.42
N GLU A 74 19.46 11.07 -2.12
CA GLU A 74 20.52 10.36 -1.38
C GLU A 74 20.09 9.94 0.03
N GLU A 75 19.33 10.79 0.72
CA GLU A 75 18.83 10.48 2.07
C GLU A 75 17.75 9.41 2.03
N LEU A 76 16.81 9.50 1.08
CA LEU A 76 15.77 8.50 0.90
C LEU A 76 16.37 7.13 0.52
N SER A 77 17.34 7.11 -0.40
CA SER A 77 18.08 5.90 -0.75
C SER A 77 18.79 5.29 0.45
N ARG A 78 19.46 6.11 1.28
CA ARG A 78 20.12 5.62 2.51
C ARG A 78 19.13 4.98 3.48
N LEU A 79 17.92 5.53 3.60
CA LEU A 79 16.87 4.94 4.44
C LEU A 79 16.36 3.61 3.87
N MET A 80 16.20 3.50 2.54
CA MET A 80 15.85 2.23 1.88
C MET A 80 16.95 1.18 2.03
N ASP A 81 18.22 1.59 1.90
CA ASP A 81 19.39 0.71 2.09
C ASP A 81 19.47 0.19 3.53
N ALA A 82 19.15 1.04 4.52
CA ALA A 82 19.11 0.66 5.93
C ALA A 82 18.00 -0.38 6.23
N GLU A 83 16.91 -0.38 5.44
CA GLU A 83 15.87 -1.42 5.46
C GLU A 83 16.24 -2.67 4.64
N GLY A 84 17.40 -2.67 3.97
CA GLY A 84 17.85 -3.76 3.11
C GLY A 84 17.01 -3.92 1.84
N LEU A 85 16.34 -2.86 1.38
CA LEU A 85 15.53 -2.91 0.17
C LEU A 85 16.40 -2.83 -1.09
N ASN A 86 16.08 -3.67 -2.08
CA ASN A 86 16.52 -3.42 -3.45
C ASN A 86 15.66 -2.31 -4.05
N HIS A 87 16.26 -1.24 -4.56
CA HIS A 87 15.50 -0.11 -5.10
C HIS A 87 16.14 0.53 -6.32
N GLU A 88 15.30 1.07 -7.19
CA GLU A 88 15.73 1.83 -8.36
C GLU A 88 14.73 2.92 -8.73
N PHE A 89 15.17 4.17 -8.68
CA PHE A 89 14.31 5.32 -8.89
C PHE A 89 14.85 6.22 -9.98
N LEU A 90 13.94 6.68 -10.85
CA LEU A 90 14.21 7.76 -11.77
C LEU A 90 14.27 9.08 -10.98
N THR A 91 15.38 9.79 -11.07
CA THR A 91 15.52 11.11 -10.45
C THR A 91 15.03 12.22 -11.37
N ILE A 92 14.27 13.17 -10.83
CA ILE A 92 13.78 14.36 -11.52
C ILE A 92 14.17 15.66 -10.78
N PRO A 93 14.19 16.82 -11.45
CA PRO A 93 14.35 18.10 -10.77
C PRO A 93 13.29 18.32 -9.69
N GLY A 94 13.68 18.94 -8.58
CA GLY A 94 12.78 19.19 -7.44
C GLY A 94 13.14 18.37 -6.21
N ARG A 95 12.23 18.26 -5.23
CA ARG A 95 12.50 17.62 -3.93
C ARG A 95 11.64 16.38 -3.68
N VAL A 96 12.15 15.47 -2.85
CA VAL A 96 11.31 14.47 -2.19
C VAL A 96 10.37 15.21 -1.23
N ARG A 97 9.07 14.96 -1.36
CA ARG A 97 8.05 15.65 -0.56
C ARG A 97 8.09 15.23 0.90
N THR A 98 7.64 16.09 1.80
CA THR A 98 7.48 15.77 3.21
C THR A 98 6.01 15.67 3.59
N ASN A 99 5.66 14.59 4.27
CA ASN A 99 4.41 14.48 5.01
C ASN A 99 4.70 14.80 6.47
N MET A 100 3.98 15.76 7.06
CA MET A 100 4.12 16.11 8.48
C MET A 100 2.98 15.48 9.28
N LYS A 101 3.32 14.77 10.35
CA LYS A 101 2.38 14.27 11.37
C LYS A 101 2.66 14.99 12.68
N ILE A 102 1.67 15.72 13.18
CA ILE A 102 1.76 16.45 14.44
C ILE A 102 0.98 15.67 15.48
N CYS A 103 1.71 15.04 16.40
CA CYS A 103 1.17 14.31 17.55
C CYS A 103 1.01 15.27 18.72
N SER A 104 -0.24 15.56 19.09
CA SER A 104 -0.56 16.47 20.18
C SER A 104 -0.77 15.72 21.50
N GLY A 105 -0.07 16.14 22.56
CA GLY A 105 -0.17 15.58 23.90
C GLY A 105 -1.49 15.86 24.63
N ASP A 106 -2.31 16.78 24.09
CA ASP A 106 -3.63 17.14 24.61
C ASP A 106 -4.74 16.10 24.28
N GLY A 107 -4.38 15.00 23.62
CA GLY A 107 -5.30 13.90 23.34
C GLY A 107 -6.27 14.15 22.18
N LYS A 108 -6.13 15.25 21.43
CA LYS A 108 -6.98 15.54 20.25
C LYS A 108 -6.63 14.70 19.01
N GLY A 109 -5.61 13.86 19.10
CA GLY A 109 -5.17 12.97 18.02
C GLY A 109 -4.02 13.55 17.20
N VAL A 110 -3.88 13.04 15.96
CA VAL A 110 -2.79 13.40 15.04
C VAL A 110 -3.33 14.31 13.94
N THR A 111 -2.63 15.41 13.67
CA THR A 111 -2.89 16.27 12.50
C THR A 111 -1.89 15.94 11.39
N GLU A 112 -2.36 15.71 10.16
CA GLU A 112 -1.50 15.39 9.01
C GLU A 112 -1.50 16.52 7.97
N LEU A 113 -0.30 16.91 7.51
CA LEU A 113 -0.08 17.87 6.43
C LEU A 113 0.78 17.20 5.37
N ASN A 114 0.19 16.90 4.22
CA ASN A 114 0.86 16.14 3.16
C ASN A 114 1.21 17.08 2.00
N GLU A 115 2.50 17.17 1.68
CA GLU A 115 2.95 17.86 0.47
C GLU A 115 2.59 17.03 -0.78
N PRO A 116 2.23 17.67 -1.91
CA PRO A 116 1.73 16.98 -3.10
C PRO A 116 2.80 16.18 -3.85
N GLY A 117 4.07 16.58 -3.78
CA GLY A 117 5.14 16.06 -4.63
C GLY A 117 5.43 16.93 -5.84
N GLU A 118 6.45 16.54 -6.60
CA GLU A 118 6.88 17.24 -7.81
C GLU A 118 6.04 16.82 -9.02
N PRO A 119 5.74 17.74 -9.95
CA PRO A 119 4.94 17.41 -11.12
C PRO A 119 5.70 16.50 -12.09
N LEU A 120 5.00 15.50 -12.64
CA LEU A 120 5.54 14.63 -13.68
C LEU A 120 5.01 15.02 -15.06
N ASP A 121 5.91 15.10 -16.03
CA ASP A 121 5.57 15.29 -17.43
C ASP A 121 5.46 13.96 -18.20
N ALA A 122 4.92 14.04 -19.42
CA ALA A 122 4.69 12.86 -20.26
C ALA A 122 6.00 12.13 -20.63
N GLU A 123 7.11 12.84 -20.80
CA GLU A 123 8.40 12.24 -21.14
C GLU A 123 8.98 11.48 -19.94
N THR A 124 8.87 12.04 -18.73
CA THR A 124 9.24 11.37 -17.49
C THR A 124 8.43 10.11 -17.27
N LEU A 125 7.11 10.17 -17.47
CA LEU A 125 6.25 8.99 -17.38
C LEU A 125 6.63 7.92 -18.41
N LYS A 126 6.95 8.31 -19.65
CA LYS A 126 7.42 7.38 -20.68
C LYS A 126 8.75 6.71 -20.32
N ARG A 127 9.71 7.48 -19.79
CA ARG A 127 11.00 6.96 -19.30
C ARG A 127 10.78 5.99 -18.13
N PHE A 128 9.87 6.32 -17.22
CA PHE A 128 9.53 5.44 -16.11
C PHE A 128 8.82 4.16 -16.58
N THR A 129 7.92 4.22 -17.55
CA THR A 129 7.30 3.03 -18.13
C THR A 129 8.35 2.08 -18.71
N ALA A 130 9.34 2.61 -19.44
CA ALA A 130 10.44 1.79 -19.98
C ALA A 130 11.29 1.15 -18.85
N LEU A 131 11.57 1.90 -17.78
CA LEU A 131 12.24 1.37 -16.59
C LEU A 131 11.39 0.24 -15.95
N ALA A 132 10.09 0.45 -15.80
CA ALA A 132 9.19 -0.55 -15.21
C ALA A 132 9.13 -1.82 -16.05
N GLU A 133 9.04 -1.72 -17.38
CA GLU A 133 9.11 -2.87 -18.30
C GLU A 133 10.44 -3.63 -18.16
N GLU A 134 11.55 -2.93 -18.02
CA GLU A 134 12.87 -3.55 -17.84
C GLU A 134 12.98 -4.28 -16.49
N LYS A 135 12.65 -3.58 -15.40
CA LYS A 135 12.90 -4.07 -14.03
C LYS A 135 11.92 -5.14 -13.60
N THR A 136 10.74 -5.21 -14.20
CA THR A 136 9.73 -6.22 -13.85
C THR A 136 9.84 -7.51 -14.67
N LYS A 137 10.86 -7.67 -15.54
CA LYS A 137 11.04 -8.86 -16.38
C LYS A 137 10.95 -10.16 -15.58
N ASP A 138 11.63 -10.21 -14.44
CA ASP A 138 11.69 -11.39 -13.57
C ASP A 138 10.65 -11.36 -12.45
N SER A 139 9.76 -10.35 -12.44
CA SER A 139 8.68 -10.27 -11.45
C SER A 139 7.45 -11.02 -11.90
N ASP A 140 6.82 -11.77 -11.01
CA ASP A 140 5.51 -12.41 -11.27
C ASP A 140 4.35 -11.49 -10.90
N MET A 141 4.57 -10.63 -9.89
CA MET A 141 3.55 -9.75 -9.34
C MET A 141 4.11 -8.33 -9.21
N VAL A 142 3.29 -7.34 -9.59
CA VAL A 142 3.65 -5.93 -9.52
C VAL A 142 2.59 -5.17 -8.73
N VAL A 143 3.00 -4.44 -7.70
CA VAL A 143 2.11 -3.63 -6.87
C VAL A 143 2.17 -2.18 -7.30
N LEU A 144 1.04 -1.63 -7.73
CA LEU A 144 0.85 -0.24 -8.08
C LEU A 144 -0.01 0.41 -6.98
N THR A 145 0.60 1.28 -6.17
CA THR A 145 -0.06 1.85 -5.00
C THR A 145 0.44 3.27 -4.68
N GLY A 146 -0.43 4.06 -4.06
CA GLY A 146 -0.15 5.43 -3.66
C GLY A 146 -0.79 6.45 -4.59
N SER A 147 -0.84 7.68 -4.12
CA SER A 147 -1.32 8.82 -4.91
C SER A 147 -0.40 9.09 -6.10
N LEU A 148 -0.98 9.41 -7.25
CA LEU A 148 -0.22 9.98 -8.35
C LEU A 148 0.33 11.38 -7.99
N PRO A 149 1.57 11.71 -8.35
CA PRO A 149 2.07 13.09 -8.25
C PRO A 149 1.29 14.05 -9.16
N PRO A 150 1.40 15.38 -8.93
CA PRO A 150 0.84 16.37 -9.85
C PRO A 150 1.30 16.15 -11.30
N GLY A 151 0.48 16.53 -12.28
CA GLY A 151 0.81 16.37 -13.70
C GLY A 151 0.57 14.97 -14.28
N CYS A 152 0.48 13.92 -13.44
CA CYS A 152 0.06 12.61 -13.90
C CYS A 152 -1.40 12.59 -14.35
N PRO A 153 -1.69 12.07 -15.56
CA PRO A 153 -3.06 11.75 -15.94
C PRO A 153 -3.67 10.68 -15.01
N GLU A 154 -4.99 10.73 -14.77
CA GLU A 154 -5.71 9.72 -13.97
C GLU A 154 -5.54 8.28 -14.52
N GLY A 155 -5.19 8.15 -15.80
CA GLY A 155 -4.92 6.87 -16.47
C GLY A 155 -3.52 6.30 -16.26
N THR A 156 -2.63 6.95 -15.50
CA THR A 156 -1.22 6.52 -15.38
C THR A 156 -1.08 5.07 -14.90
N TYR A 157 -1.80 4.65 -13.86
CA TYR A 157 -1.72 3.25 -13.40
C TYR A 157 -2.29 2.25 -14.40
N ARG A 158 -3.36 2.62 -15.13
CA ARG A 158 -3.86 1.80 -16.23
C ARG A 158 -2.78 1.61 -17.29
N ASP A 159 -2.15 2.69 -17.73
CA ASP A 159 -1.16 2.65 -18.81
C ASP A 159 0.08 1.84 -18.41
N LEU A 160 0.53 1.98 -17.16
CA LEU A 160 1.58 1.13 -16.58
C LEU A 160 1.17 -0.36 -16.60
N MET A 161 0.01 -0.72 -16.08
CA MET A 161 -0.44 -2.12 -16.08
C MET A 161 -0.56 -2.70 -17.50
N LEU A 162 -1.00 -1.90 -18.48
CA LEU A 162 -1.08 -2.32 -19.88
C LEU A 162 0.31 -2.54 -20.52
N ALA A 163 1.32 -1.80 -20.09
CA ALA A 163 2.72 -2.00 -20.50
C ALA A 163 3.31 -3.28 -19.89
N LEU A 164 2.97 -3.58 -18.63
CA LEU A 164 3.45 -4.74 -17.86
C LEU A 164 2.72 -6.05 -18.22
N LYS A 165 2.70 -6.41 -19.51
CA LYS A 165 1.96 -7.57 -20.02
C LYS A 165 2.41 -8.87 -19.38
N GLY A 166 1.43 -9.70 -19.00
CA GLY A 166 1.64 -11.02 -18.40
C GLY A 166 1.97 -10.97 -16.90
N LYS A 167 2.03 -9.78 -16.29
CA LYS A 167 2.27 -9.61 -14.85
C LYS A 167 0.95 -9.57 -14.08
N LYS A 168 0.92 -10.19 -12.90
CA LYS A 168 -0.22 -10.04 -11.97
C LYS A 168 -0.12 -8.68 -11.30
N CYS A 169 -0.94 -7.73 -11.73
CA CYS A 169 -0.94 -6.39 -11.17
C CYS A 169 -1.87 -6.29 -9.96
N ILE A 170 -1.35 -5.81 -8.82
CA ILE A 170 -2.13 -5.39 -7.66
C ILE A 170 -2.30 -3.87 -7.73
N LEU A 171 -3.54 -3.38 -7.69
CA LEU A 171 -3.85 -1.96 -7.71
C LEU A 171 -4.47 -1.51 -6.38
N ASP A 172 -3.79 -0.60 -5.69
CA ASP A 172 -4.28 0.05 -4.47
C ASP A 172 -4.29 1.58 -4.67
N SER A 173 -5.34 2.03 -5.35
CA SER A 173 -5.66 3.43 -5.58
C SER A 173 -7.17 3.66 -5.38
N GLU A 174 -7.64 4.87 -5.63
CA GLU A 174 -9.01 5.33 -5.43
C GLU A 174 -9.51 6.20 -6.59
N GLY A 175 -10.80 6.49 -6.60
CA GLY A 175 -11.42 7.40 -7.56
C GLY A 175 -11.21 6.96 -9.00
N LYS A 176 -10.89 7.91 -9.86
CA LYS A 176 -10.82 7.67 -11.31
C LYS A 176 -9.67 6.75 -11.70
N GLU A 177 -8.58 6.76 -10.95
CA GLU A 177 -7.43 5.88 -11.17
C GLU A 177 -7.82 4.41 -11.00
N LEU A 178 -8.55 4.09 -9.93
CA LEU A 178 -9.07 2.74 -9.67
C LEU A 178 -10.11 2.34 -10.74
N GLU A 179 -11.02 3.24 -11.10
CA GLU A 179 -12.05 2.97 -12.12
C GLU A 179 -11.42 2.65 -13.49
N LEU A 180 -10.48 3.47 -13.95
CA LEU A 180 -9.79 3.28 -15.24
C LEU A 180 -8.94 2.01 -15.22
N GLY A 181 -8.17 1.79 -14.15
CA GLY A 181 -7.37 0.59 -13.97
C GLY A 181 -8.22 -0.67 -14.01
N ALA A 182 -9.34 -0.70 -13.27
CA ALA A 182 -10.24 -1.84 -13.24
C ALA A 182 -10.89 -2.14 -14.59
N ARG A 183 -11.41 -1.11 -15.28
CA ARG A 183 -12.16 -1.27 -16.52
C ARG A 183 -11.27 -1.67 -17.70
N GLU A 184 -10.10 -1.06 -17.80
CA GLU A 184 -9.28 -1.12 -19.02
C GLU A 184 -8.06 -2.03 -18.87
N ALA A 185 -7.46 -2.12 -17.67
CA ALA A 185 -6.27 -2.94 -17.42
C ALA A 185 -6.53 -4.23 -16.62
N ARG A 186 -7.67 -4.32 -15.92
CA ARG A 186 -8.15 -5.54 -15.23
C ARG A 186 -7.10 -6.15 -14.29
N PRO A 187 -6.74 -5.44 -13.19
CA PRO A 187 -5.76 -5.93 -12.23
C PRO A 187 -6.15 -7.28 -11.65
N PHE A 188 -5.13 -8.04 -11.27
CA PHE A 188 -5.27 -9.31 -10.57
C PHE A 188 -5.94 -9.12 -9.20
N LEU A 189 -5.56 -8.07 -8.47
CA LEU A 189 -6.17 -7.72 -7.19
C LEU A 189 -6.38 -6.21 -7.07
N ILE A 190 -7.52 -5.79 -6.51
CA ILE A 190 -7.72 -4.43 -5.98
C ILE A 190 -7.85 -4.46 -4.46
N LYS A 191 -7.34 -3.43 -3.77
CA LYS A 191 -7.47 -3.30 -2.31
C LYS A 191 -8.01 -1.94 -1.83
N PRO A 192 -9.15 -1.42 -2.27
CA PRO A 192 -9.66 -0.18 -1.70
C PRO A 192 -10.06 -0.35 -0.23
N ASN A 193 -9.94 0.70 0.58
CA ASN A 193 -10.68 0.79 1.82
C ASN A 193 -12.13 1.24 1.59
N LEU A 194 -12.98 1.13 2.62
CA LEU A 194 -14.40 1.47 2.52
C LEU A 194 -14.64 2.87 1.94
N ARG A 195 -13.90 3.88 2.42
CA ARG A 195 -14.07 5.28 1.97
C ARG A 195 -13.59 5.47 0.53
N GLU A 196 -12.46 4.86 0.17
CA GLU A 196 -11.92 4.87 -1.19
C GLU A 196 -12.93 4.23 -2.16
N MET A 197 -13.57 3.12 -1.76
CA MET A 197 -14.59 2.43 -2.56
C MET A 197 -15.87 3.26 -2.69
N GLU A 198 -16.36 3.87 -1.61
CA GLU A 198 -17.51 4.79 -1.64
C GLU A 198 -17.26 5.99 -2.57
N ARG A 199 -16.09 6.61 -2.46
CA ARG A 199 -15.66 7.71 -3.33
C ARG A 199 -15.60 7.31 -4.80
N THR A 200 -15.05 6.12 -5.08
CA THR A 200 -14.89 5.61 -6.45
C THR A 200 -16.23 5.33 -7.11
N LEU A 201 -17.18 4.76 -6.37
CA LEU A 201 -18.49 4.36 -6.90
C LEU A 201 -19.54 5.47 -6.79
N GLY A 202 -19.31 6.49 -5.97
CA GLY A 202 -20.32 7.51 -5.66
C GLY A 202 -21.52 6.94 -4.90
N MET A 203 -21.30 5.93 -4.05
CA MET A 203 -22.34 5.22 -3.32
C MET A 203 -21.97 5.10 -1.84
N GLU A 204 -22.95 5.11 -0.94
CA GLU A 204 -22.73 4.80 0.47
C GLU A 204 -22.82 3.29 0.72
N LEU A 205 -21.87 2.74 1.47
CA LEU A 205 -21.73 1.31 1.71
C LEU A 205 -21.95 0.97 3.19
N ARG A 206 -23.22 0.94 3.60
CA ARG A 206 -23.62 0.83 5.02
C ARG A 206 -23.73 -0.61 5.55
N THR A 207 -23.70 -1.62 4.69
CA THR A 207 -23.91 -3.03 5.06
C THR A 207 -22.86 -3.95 4.45
N MET A 208 -22.62 -5.11 5.06
CA MET A 208 -21.74 -6.14 4.49
C MET A 208 -22.17 -6.56 3.08
N ARG A 209 -23.50 -6.64 2.84
CA ARG A 209 -24.04 -6.92 1.52
C ARG A 209 -23.70 -5.83 0.51
N SER A 210 -23.89 -4.55 0.85
CA SER A 210 -23.55 -3.46 -0.07
C SER A 210 -22.06 -3.42 -0.39
N ILE A 211 -21.20 -3.75 0.59
CA ILE A 211 -19.73 -3.84 0.38
C ILE A 211 -19.39 -4.97 -0.59
N ARG A 212 -19.97 -6.15 -0.39
CA ARG A 212 -19.81 -7.29 -1.32
C ARG A 212 -20.30 -6.92 -2.73
N ASP A 213 -21.50 -6.36 -2.82
CA ASP A 213 -22.12 -6.01 -4.11
C ASP A 213 -21.30 -4.93 -4.84
N ALA A 214 -20.67 -4.00 -4.11
CA ALA A 214 -19.71 -3.03 -4.65
C ALA A 214 -18.43 -3.69 -5.19
N ALA A 215 -17.84 -4.63 -4.45
CA ALA A 215 -16.68 -5.40 -4.94
C ALA A 215 -17.03 -6.21 -6.21
N LEU A 216 -18.23 -6.81 -6.26
CA LEU A 216 -18.71 -7.56 -7.43
C LEU A 216 -18.82 -6.70 -8.70
N ILE A 217 -18.99 -5.38 -8.60
CA ILE A 217 -18.96 -4.48 -9.77
C ILE A 217 -17.59 -4.57 -10.45
N PHE A 218 -16.51 -4.49 -9.67
CA PHE A 218 -15.14 -4.57 -10.19
C PHE A 218 -14.82 -5.96 -10.78
N LEU A 219 -15.32 -7.03 -10.15
CA LEU A 219 -15.15 -8.38 -10.69
C LEU A 219 -15.85 -8.54 -12.05
N ARG A 220 -17.02 -7.92 -12.24
CA ARG A 220 -17.70 -7.90 -13.56
C ARG A 220 -16.94 -7.12 -14.63
N LEU A 221 -16.06 -6.19 -14.23
CA LEU A 221 -15.15 -5.49 -15.14
C LEU A 221 -13.91 -6.32 -15.52
N GLY A 222 -13.67 -7.43 -14.82
CA GLY A 222 -12.57 -8.36 -15.09
C GLY A 222 -11.48 -8.40 -14.00
N VAL A 223 -11.65 -7.71 -12.87
CA VAL A 223 -10.78 -7.87 -11.71
C VAL A 223 -10.95 -9.28 -11.13
N GLU A 224 -9.87 -10.00 -10.84
CA GLU A 224 -9.96 -11.38 -10.33
C GLU A 224 -10.26 -11.44 -8.83
N HIS A 225 -9.63 -10.54 -8.06
CA HIS A 225 -9.72 -10.48 -6.60
C HIS A 225 -9.98 -9.06 -6.11
N ALA A 226 -10.87 -8.89 -5.14
CA ALA A 226 -11.06 -7.63 -4.45
C ALA A 226 -10.95 -7.82 -2.95
N VAL A 227 -10.22 -6.92 -2.27
CA VAL A 227 -10.17 -6.85 -0.81
C VAL A 227 -10.64 -5.48 -0.37
N VAL A 228 -11.71 -5.43 0.42
CA VAL A 228 -12.24 -4.18 0.96
C VAL A 228 -11.92 -4.12 2.45
N SER A 229 -10.99 -3.25 2.83
CA SER A 229 -10.65 -3.02 4.24
C SER A 229 -11.62 -2.02 4.89
N MET A 230 -12.01 -2.30 6.14
CA MET A 230 -13.03 -1.54 6.88
C MET A 230 -12.52 -1.12 8.29
N GLY A 231 -11.21 -0.96 8.43
CA GLY A 231 -10.57 -0.56 9.70
C GLY A 231 -10.93 -1.52 10.85
N ALA A 232 -11.49 -0.97 11.93
CA ALA A 232 -11.87 -1.73 13.12
C ALA A 232 -12.94 -2.82 12.87
N MET A 233 -13.67 -2.76 11.75
CA MET A 233 -14.62 -3.82 11.37
C MET A 233 -13.94 -5.04 10.75
N GLY A 234 -12.69 -4.91 10.29
CA GLY A 234 -11.95 -5.97 9.61
C GLY A 234 -11.86 -5.75 8.10
N ALA A 235 -11.92 -6.83 7.31
CA ALA A 235 -11.89 -6.75 5.86
C ALA A 235 -12.75 -7.85 5.21
N MET A 236 -13.10 -7.64 3.95
CA MET A 236 -13.81 -8.60 3.12
C MET A 236 -12.99 -8.90 1.86
N TYR A 237 -12.78 -10.17 1.56
CA TYR A 237 -12.22 -10.65 0.31
C TYR A 237 -13.35 -11.17 -0.58
N VAL A 238 -13.31 -10.83 -1.87
CA VAL A 238 -14.33 -11.22 -2.85
C VAL A 238 -13.63 -11.72 -4.12
N SER A 239 -14.08 -12.88 -4.60
CA SER A 239 -13.69 -13.46 -5.88
C SER A 239 -14.94 -14.03 -6.59
N THR A 240 -14.78 -14.54 -7.80
CA THR A 240 -15.86 -15.25 -8.50
C THR A 240 -16.25 -16.58 -7.85
N ARG A 241 -15.43 -17.10 -6.92
CA ARG A 241 -15.62 -18.41 -6.28
C ARG A 241 -16.19 -18.31 -4.88
N GLU A 242 -15.71 -17.34 -4.11
CA GLU A 242 -16.00 -17.22 -2.69
C GLU A 242 -15.95 -15.76 -2.23
N THR A 243 -16.72 -15.46 -1.19
CA THR A 243 -16.67 -14.21 -0.44
C THR A 243 -16.32 -14.54 1.00
N LEU A 244 -15.24 -13.93 1.50
CA LEU A 244 -14.70 -14.18 2.83
C LEU A 244 -14.71 -12.90 3.64
N PHE A 245 -15.01 -13.01 4.93
CA PHE A 245 -14.93 -11.92 5.89
C PHE A 245 -14.02 -12.30 7.04
N SER A 246 -13.20 -11.35 7.48
CA SER A 246 -12.45 -11.45 8.73
C SER A 246 -12.74 -10.24 9.58
N PRO A 247 -13.22 -10.39 10.84
CA PRO A 247 -13.22 -9.29 11.78
C PRO A 247 -11.78 -8.82 12.05
N ALA A 248 -11.62 -7.56 12.44
CA ALA A 248 -10.31 -7.05 12.86
C ALA A 248 -9.83 -7.78 14.13
N LEU A 249 -8.53 -8.04 14.21
CA LEU A 249 -7.93 -8.57 15.42
C LEU A 249 -7.90 -7.48 16.49
N ARG A 250 -8.21 -7.85 17.73
CA ARG A 250 -8.16 -6.92 18.87
C ARG A 250 -6.72 -6.75 19.32
N VAL A 251 -6.12 -5.63 18.96
CA VAL A 251 -4.75 -5.26 19.34
C VAL A 251 -4.72 -3.82 19.87
N THR A 252 -3.69 -3.49 20.65
CA THR A 252 -3.47 -2.11 21.09
C THR A 252 -2.90 -1.29 19.93
N THR A 253 -3.72 -0.39 19.39
CA THR A 253 -3.34 0.49 18.28
C THR A 253 -2.42 1.61 18.75
N LYS A 254 -1.24 1.71 18.13
CA LYS A 254 -0.35 2.87 18.23
C LYS A 254 -0.45 3.79 17.02
N SER A 255 -0.63 3.21 15.83
CA SER A 255 -0.74 3.94 14.57
C SER A 255 -1.65 3.16 13.62
N THR A 256 -2.44 3.83 12.79
CA THR A 256 -3.19 3.17 11.69
C THR A 256 -2.52 3.36 10.33
N VAL A 257 -1.41 4.10 10.29
CA VAL A 257 -0.68 4.43 9.07
C VAL A 257 -0.02 3.16 8.53
N GLY A 258 -0.11 2.94 7.22
CA GLY A 258 0.51 1.79 6.57
C GLY A 258 -0.20 0.45 6.77
N ALA A 259 -1.33 0.40 7.48
CA ALA A 259 -2.05 -0.86 7.71
C ALA A 259 -2.58 -1.51 6.42
N GLY A 260 -3.00 -0.69 5.44
CA GLY A 260 -3.36 -1.17 4.12
C GLY A 260 -2.17 -1.71 3.33
N ASP A 261 -1.04 -1.00 3.38
CA ASP A 261 0.21 -1.39 2.72
C ASP A 261 0.73 -2.72 3.31
N ALA A 262 0.67 -2.85 4.64
CA ALA A 262 1.02 -4.07 5.35
C ALA A 262 0.11 -5.24 5.01
N MET A 263 -1.20 -4.98 4.83
CA MET A 263 -2.14 -6.00 4.35
C MET A 263 -1.73 -6.54 2.98
N ILE A 264 -1.31 -5.69 2.04
CA ILE A 264 -0.78 -6.15 0.74
C ILE A 264 0.48 -6.98 0.95
N GLY A 265 1.45 -6.49 1.73
CA GLY A 265 2.69 -7.22 2.04
C GLY A 265 2.45 -8.61 2.64
N GLY A 266 1.51 -8.73 3.58
CA GLY A 266 1.09 -10.01 4.13
C GLY A 266 0.42 -10.92 3.10
N MET A 267 -0.47 -10.37 2.26
CA MET A 267 -1.12 -11.16 1.20
C MET A 267 -0.14 -11.65 0.14
N LEU A 268 0.90 -10.88 -0.19
CA LEU A 268 1.98 -11.34 -1.06
C LEU A 268 2.66 -12.60 -0.47
N LEU A 269 3.00 -12.57 0.82
CA LEU A 269 3.59 -13.73 1.51
C LEU A 269 2.64 -14.92 1.51
N GLY A 270 1.38 -14.68 1.85
CA GLY A 270 0.35 -15.70 1.85
C GLY A 270 0.16 -16.33 0.46
N TYR A 271 0.21 -15.53 -0.59
CA TYR A 271 0.06 -16.02 -1.96
C TYR A 271 1.24 -16.89 -2.38
N GLN A 272 2.48 -16.50 -2.06
CA GLN A 272 3.66 -17.31 -2.35
C GLN A 272 3.65 -18.65 -1.61
N ARG A 273 3.17 -18.68 -0.36
CA ARG A 273 3.11 -19.91 0.45
C ARG A 273 1.94 -20.82 0.09
N GLU A 274 0.79 -20.25 -0.24
CA GLU A 274 -0.47 -20.99 -0.35
C GLU A 274 -0.95 -21.19 -1.79
N GLY A 275 -0.44 -20.41 -2.75
CA GLY A 275 -0.89 -20.39 -4.15
C GLY A 275 -2.34 -19.91 -4.35
N SER A 276 -2.97 -19.35 -3.32
CA SER A 276 -4.38 -18.93 -3.34
C SER A 276 -4.56 -17.59 -2.63
N MET A 277 -5.17 -16.62 -3.32
CA MET A 277 -5.40 -15.29 -2.75
C MET A 277 -6.46 -15.31 -1.63
N ALA A 278 -7.43 -16.23 -1.71
CA ALA A 278 -8.39 -16.47 -0.65
C ALA A 278 -7.72 -16.95 0.64
N ARG A 279 -6.73 -17.86 0.54
CA ARG A 279 -5.93 -18.29 1.69
C ARG A 279 -4.96 -17.19 2.14
N ALA A 280 -4.40 -16.44 1.19
CA ALA A 280 -3.52 -15.32 1.48
C ALA A 280 -4.19 -14.19 2.26
N PHE A 281 -5.52 -14.06 2.15
CA PHE A 281 -6.29 -13.06 2.89
C PHE A 281 -6.01 -13.09 4.40
N ARG A 282 -5.83 -14.28 4.99
CA ARG A 282 -5.51 -14.40 6.42
C ARG A 282 -4.17 -13.77 6.78
N TYR A 283 -3.17 -13.86 5.88
CA TYR A 283 -1.86 -13.24 6.07
C TYR A 283 -1.98 -11.71 6.00
N GLY A 284 -2.80 -11.19 5.09
CA GLY A 284 -3.10 -9.75 5.03
C GLY A 284 -3.74 -9.22 6.31
N MET A 285 -4.68 -9.96 6.90
CA MET A 285 -5.31 -9.58 8.16
C MET A 285 -4.31 -9.54 9.32
N ALA A 286 -3.41 -10.54 9.40
CA ALA A 286 -2.37 -10.58 10.42
C ALA A 286 -1.36 -9.44 10.26
N ALA A 287 -0.91 -9.16 9.03
CA ALA A 287 0.05 -8.09 8.75
C ALA A 287 -0.55 -6.70 9.00
N GLY A 288 -1.80 -6.48 8.59
CA GLY A 288 -2.53 -5.26 8.92
C GLY A 288 -2.65 -5.06 10.44
N ALA A 289 -3.00 -6.10 11.20
CA ALA A 289 -3.08 -6.03 12.65
C ALA A 289 -1.71 -5.84 13.34
N ALA A 290 -0.66 -6.49 12.85
CA ALA A 290 0.70 -6.34 13.37
C ALA A 290 1.22 -4.92 13.15
N SER A 291 0.93 -4.33 11.99
CA SER A 291 1.39 -2.98 11.66
C SER A 291 0.89 -1.92 12.62
N VAL A 292 -0.38 -2.03 13.03
CA VAL A 292 -0.99 -1.03 13.90
C VAL A 292 -0.48 -1.06 15.34
N MET A 293 0.24 -2.12 15.73
CA MET A 293 0.91 -2.23 17.03
C MET A 293 2.23 -1.45 17.11
N THR A 294 2.75 -1.01 15.96
CA THR A 294 4.03 -0.28 15.86
C THR A 294 3.82 1.23 15.79
N ALA A 295 4.83 2.00 16.20
CA ALA A 295 4.78 3.46 16.11
C ALA A 295 5.18 3.93 14.70
N GLY A 296 4.46 4.92 14.18
CA GLY A 296 4.75 5.54 12.88
C GLY A 296 4.83 4.52 11.74
N THR A 297 5.91 4.57 10.98
CA THR A 297 6.23 3.71 9.81
C THR A 297 7.16 2.54 10.16
N GLN A 298 7.23 2.12 11.43
CA GLN A 298 7.90 0.86 11.75
C GLN A 298 7.23 -0.34 11.08
N LEU A 299 5.98 -0.18 10.59
CA LEU A 299 5.24 -1.04 9.66
C LEU A 299 4.98 -2.48 10.09
N ILE A 300 5.97 -3.28 10.52
CA ILE A 300 5.75 -4.65 10.99
C ILE A 300 6.93 -5.19 11.79
N ILE A 301 6.61 -5.98 12.83
CA ILE A 301 7.56 -6.83 13.56
C ILE A 301 7.20 -8.30 13.22
N PRO A 302 8.10 -9.10 12.62
CA PRO A 302 7.79 -10.45 12.15
C PRO A 302 7.20 -11.37 13.24
N SER A 303 7.73 -11.31 14.46
CA SER A 303 7.22 -12.14 15.58
C SER A 303 5.79 -11.79 15.99
N ASP A 304 5.40 -10.52 15.88
CA ASP A 304 4.01 -10.10 16.13
C ASP A 304 3.08 -10.60 15.02
N PHE A 305 3.53 -10.51 13.78
CA PHE A 305 2.81 -11.05 12.62
C PHE A 305 2.56 -12.56 12.77
N GLU A 306 3.59 -13.34 13.07
CA GLU A 306 3.48 -14.79 13.24
C GLU A 306 2.49 -15.16 14.35
N ARG A 307 2.60 -14.50 15.51
CA ARG A 307 1.69 -14.69 16.64
C ARG A 307 0.24 -14.34 16.30
N LEU A 308 0.02 -13.32 15.48
CA LEU A 308 -1.32 -12.87 15.10
C LEU A 308 -1.94 -13.73 13.99
N LEU A 309 -1.13 -14.35 13.13
CA LEU A 309 -1.59 -15.19 12.03
C LEU A 309 -2.50 -16.33 12.50
N ASP A 310 -2.16 -16.97 13.62
CA ASP A 310 -2.95 -18.06 14.21
C ASP A 310 -4.26 -17.59 14.88
N GLN A 311 -4.42 -16.28 15.08
CA GLN A 311 -5.61 -15.68 15.68
C GLN A 311 -6.61 -15.19 14.65
N VAL A 312 -6.24 -15.15 13.36
CA VAL A 312 -7.10 -14.68 12.28
C VAL A 312 -8.25 -15.67 12.09
N ARG A 313 -9.48 -15.13 12.10
CA ARG A 313 -10.70 -15.91 11.84
C ARG A 313 -11.30 -15.50 10.51
N ILE A 314 -11.38 -16.45 9.59
CA ILE A 314 -12.03 -16.26 8.30
C ILE A 314 -13.41 -16.92 8.32
N GLN A 315 -14.41 -16.25 7.77
CA GLN A 315 -15.78 -16.73 7.63
C GLN A 315 -16.22 -16.56 6.18
N GLU A 316 -16.89 -17.54 5.60
CA GLU A 316 -17.54 -17.40 4.29
C GLU A 316 -18.91 -16.70 4.48
N VAL A 317 -19.25 -15.74 3.60
CA VAL A 317 -20.42 -14.84 3.76
C VAL A 317 -21.20 -14.58 2.47
#